data_AF-A0A0R3PKJ0-F1
#
_entry.id   AF-A0A0R3PKJ0-F1
#
_cell.length_a   1.000
_cell.length_b   1.000
_cell.length_c   1.000
_cell.angle_alpha   90.00
_cell.angle_beta   90.00
_cell.angle_gamma   90.00
#
_symmetry.space_group_name_H-M   'P 1'
#
loop_
_entity.id
_entity.type
_entity.pdbx_description
1 polymer ?
#
loop_
_entity_poly.entity_id
_entity_poly.type
_entity_poly.pdbx_seq_one_letter_code
_entity_poly.pdbx_strand_id
1 'polypeptide(L)'
;MLDECFEYLQEREKQERSFSFEVRSSSFFSFTSSYSSVLIGLVLVVDDGSTDSTADVALEYNRKLGGKLKVLKLEENRGKGVMHSSGKLILFADADGATKFSDVEKLEKGLLRISGGPPMDESFPAVAVGSRAHMEAESIATRSLFRTFLMHAFHILVWLFSSRTVRDTQCGFKLFTRASAAQVCVTWHEVEGSKLVPFWSWLQMGRDLILIWFRYRKYCKRIEVSITFLVFPATVYITADIFTVVVINDLENGMSLDFDLIKVEAPIANALRRVLLAEVPTMAIEKVYLYQNTSVIQVIAVNENGVDCEEEPQPDPSRTVVFNINVTCTKNRNAPSTATEPHQLYHHSSVYSNAFKWVPCGNQEEQFADDPPRMVCDEILVAKLRPGQQIEANCHAVKGIGRDHAKFSPVATASYRLLPTIRLLSEVRGEAAVRLQDSFSEGVIELKEKGDARRDTCSRNVFRHSDLASVVELGKKKDHFIFSVESTGALKSAELVVEACKVMEEKCRCLHAQVAATLNHC
;
A
#
# COMPACT_ATOMS: atom_id res chain seq x y z
N MET A 1 -5.04 32.48 12.33
CA MET A 1 -5.08 31.36 11.35
C MET A 1 -6.01 30.25 11.79
N LEU A 2 -5.84 29.65 12.98
CA LEU A 2 -6.79 28.63 13.47
C LEU A 2 -8.21 29.21 13.61
N ASP A 3 -8.37 30.43 14.15
CA ASP A 3 -9.68 31.09 14.25
C ASP A 3 -10.36 31.20 12.87
N GLU A 4 -9.64 31.74 11.86
CA GLU A 4 -10.12 31.84 10.48
C GLU A 4 -10.47 30.47 9.87
N CYS A 5 -9.67 29.44 10.14
CA CYS A 5 -9.94 28.07 9.68
C CYS A 5 -11.27 27.57 10.24
N PHE A 6 -11.47 27.72 11.55
CA PHE A 6 -12.68 27.26 12.22
C PHE A 6 -13.91 28.11 11.87
N GLU A 7 -13.76 29.42 11.71
CA GLU A 7 -14.83 30.29 11.19
C GLU A 7 -15.29 29.84 9.81
N TYR A 8 -14.34 29.58 8.89
CA TYR A 8 -14.65 29.05 7.56
C TYR A 8 -15.33 27.68 7.61
N LEU A 9 -14.83 26.75 8.43
CA LEU A 9 -15.42 25.41 8.58
C LEU A 9 -16.83 25.47 9.19
N GLN A 10 -17.07 26.35 10.16
CA GLN A 10 -18.39 26.58 10.76
C GLN A 10 -19.36 27.23 9.77
N GLU A 11 -18.88 28.17 8.96
CA GLU A 11 -19.70 28.79 7.92
C GLU A 11 -20.06 27.77 6.83
N ARG A 12 -19.11 26.93 6.42
CA ARG A 12 -19.34 25.86 5.45
C ARG A 12 -20.31 24.80 5.97
N GLU A 13 -20.22 24.41 7.25
CA GLU A 13 -21.18 23.51 7.91
C GLU A 13 -22.60 24.09 7.96
N LYS A 14 -22.75 25.42 8.08
CA LYS A 14 -24.07 26.08 8.01
C LYS A 14 -24.62 26.12 6.59
N GLN A 15 -23.76 26.27 5.58
CA GLN A 15 -24.16 26.42 4.17
C GLN A 15 -24.43 25.07 3.49
N GLU A 16 -23.63 24.04 3.80
CA GLU A 16 -23.71 22.71 3.20
C GLU A 16 -24.28 21.71 4.23
N ARG A 17 -25.54 21.28 4.08
CA ARG A 17 -26.15 20.23 4.94
C ARG A 17 -25.41 18.88 4.90
N SER A 18 -24.57 18.72 3.88
CA SER A 18 -23.72 17.57 3.60
C SER A 18 -22.27 17.82 4.02
N PHE A 19 -22.00 18.73 4.95
CA PHE A 19 -20.66 19.00 5.47
C PHE A 19 -20.74 19.09 6.99
N SER A 20 -19.83 18.42 7.69
CA SER A 20 -19.67 18.56 9.14
C SER A 20 -18.18 18.45 9.50
N PHE A 21 -17.75 19.11 10.58
CA PHE A 21 -16.39 18.99 11.06
C PHE A 21 -16.38 18.49 12.52
N GLU A 22 -15.99 17.24 12.69
CA GLU A 22 -15.83 16.56 13.98
C GLU A 22 -14.46 15.89 14.04
N VAL A 23 -13.85 15.91 15.23
CA VAL A 23 -12.63 15.14 15.51
C VAL A 23 -13.02 14.01 16.43
N ARG A 24 -13.13 12.82 15.85
CA ARG A 24 -13.40 11.61 16.62
C ARG A 24 -12.09 11.14 17.26
N SER A 25 -12.12 10.97 18.57
CA SER A 25 -11.08 10.28 19.34
C SER A 25 -10.86 8.88 18.74
N SER A 26 -9.60 8.47 18.62
CA SER A 26 -9.17 7.18 18.05
C SER A 26 -9.67 5.94 18.81
N SER A 27 -10.49 6.11 19.84
CA SER A 27 -11.09 5.04 20.64
C SER A 27 -12.56 4.77 20.36
N PHE A 28 -13.21 5.50 19.43
CA PHE A 28 -14.63 5.30 19.11
C PHE A 28 -14.88 5.47 17.60
N PHE A 29 -14.67 4.40 16.83
CA PHE A 29 -15.16 4.31 15.46
C PHE A 29 -16.49 3.54 15.45
N SER A 30 -17.52 4.13 16.07
CA SER A 30 -18.89 3.67 15.88
C SER A 30 -19.40 4.24 14.56
N PHE A 31 -19.59 3.35 13.60
CA PHE A 31 -20.11 3.65 12.29
C PHE A 31 -21.62 3.90 12.42
N THR A 32 -22.02 5.16 12.55
CA THR A 32 -23.42 5.55 12.34
C THR A 32 -23.60 5.77 10.85
N SER A 33 -24.12 4.76 10.16
CA SER A 33 -24.62 4.92 8.80
C SER A 33 -26.09 5.32 8.87
N SER A 34 -26.36 6.56 8.51
CA SER A 34 -27.60 6.89 7.84
C SER A 34 -27.24 7.92 6.78
N TYR A 35 -27.73 7.67 5.57
CA TYR A 35 -27.77 8.57 4.43
C TYR A 35 -27.67 10.05 4.82
N SER A 36 -26.45 10.54 4.82
CA SER A 36 -26.17 11.95 4.62
C SER A 36 -24.79 12.00 4.00
N SER A 37 -24.69 12.68 2.87
CA SER A 37 -23.50 12.92 2.06
C SER A 37 -22.47 13.78 2.81
N VAL A 38 -22.24 13.55 4.10
CA VAL A 38 -21.52 14.45 4.99
C VAL A 38 -20.01 14.32 4.76
N LEU A 39 -19.41 15.31 4.10
CA LEU A 39 -17.96 15.53 4.11
C LEU A 39 -17.54 15.82 5.56
N ILE A 40 -16.72 14.94 6.14
CA ILE A 40 -16.18 15.11 7.50
C ILE A 40 -14.82 15.80 7.40
N GLY A 41 -14.73 17.04 7.87
CA GLY A 41 -13.47 17.81 7.97
C GLY A 41 -12.70 17.51 9.26
N LEU A 42 -11.47 17.01 9.15
CA LEU A 42 -10.53 16.85 10.27
C LEU A 42 -9.40 17.89 10.16
N VAL A 43 -9.22 18.71 11.19
CA VAL A 43 -8.08 19.63 11.29
C VAL A 43 -6.94 18.96 12.04
N LEU A 44 -5.81 18.77 11.35
CA LEU A 44 -4.57 18.23 11.91
C LEU A 44 -3.50 19.32 11.93
N VAL A 45 -3.04 19.67 13.13
CA VAL A 45 -1.86 20.52 13.33
C VAL A 45 -0.66 19.61 13.54
N VAL A 46 0.34 19.73 12.67
CA VAL A 46 1.61 19.02 12.79
C VAL A 46 2.68 20.00 13.22
N ASP A 47 3.17 19.82 14.44
CA ASP A 47 4.35 20.50 14.95
C ASP A 47 5.59 19.67 14.61
N ASP A 48 6.36 20.14 13.63
CA ASP A 48 7.53 19.47 13.04
C ASP A 48 8.81 19.76 13.83
N GLY A 49 8.75 19.57 15.15
CA GLY A 49 9.88 19.74 16.07
C GLY A 49 10.15 21.20 16.47
N SER A 50 9.12 22.04 16.60
CA SER A 50 9.31 23.41 17.07
C SER A 50 9.88 23.44 18.49
N THR A 51 10.84 24.32 18.73
CA THR A 51 11.47 24.53 20.04
C THR A 51 10.73 25.54 20.90
N ASP A 52 9.68 26.16 20.36
CA ASP A 52 8.83 27.13 21.04
C ASP A 52 7.52 26.48 21.57
N SER A 53 6.63 27.32 22.10
CA SER A 53 5.35 26.87 22.67
C SER A 53 4.26 26.57 21.61
N THR A 54 4.60 26.37 20.34
CA THR A 54 3.62 26.16 19.25
C THR A 54 2.69 24.97 19.53
N ALA A 55 3.24 23.82 19.94
CA ALA A 55 2.42 22.66 20.32
C ALA A 55 1.51 22.94 21.53
N ASP A 56 2.02 23.68 22.52
CA ASP A 56 1.26 23.98 23.74
C ASP A 56 0.07 24.90 23.43
N VAL A 57 0.27 25.91 22.59
CA VAL A 57 -0.79 26.80 22.10
C VAL A 57 -1.84 26.01 21.30
N ALA A 58 -1.42 25.11 20.42
CA ALA A 58 -2.34 24.27 19.65
C ALA A 58 -3.15 23.33 20.57
N LEU A 59 -2.53 22.77 21.61
CA LEU A 59 -3.21 21.93 22.61
C LEU A 59 -4.20 22.73 23.47
N GLU A 60 -3.84 23.94 23.90
CA GLU A 60 -4.76 24.83 24.62
C GLU A 60 -5.96 25.20 23.75
N TYR A 61 -5.71 25.48 22.47
CA TYR A 61 -6.76 25.78 21.50
C TYR A 61 -7.69 24.57 21.27
N ASN A 62 -7.15 23.36 21.23
CA ASN A 62 -7.95 22.13 21.17
C ASN A 62 -8.87 21.96 22.40
N ARG A 63 -8.39 22.32 23.60
CA ARG A 63 -9.22 22.30 24.82
C ARG A 63 -10.38 23.29 24.72
N LYS A 64 -10.15 24.49 24.18
CA LYS A 64 -11.19 25.52 23.96
C LYS A 64 -12.25 25.06 22.96
N LEU A 65 -11.85 24.27 21.95
CA LEU A 65 -12.74 23.79 20.89
C LEU A 65 -13.41 22.45 21.18
N GLY A 66 -13.26 21.89 22.38
CA GLY A 66 -13.94 20.65 22.77
C GLY A 66 -13.41 19.40 22.04
N GLY A 67 -12.12 19.37 21.71
CA GLY A 67 -11.49 18.20 21.09
C GLY A 67 -11.52 18.18 19.56
N LYS A 68 -12.01 19.25 18.91
CA LYS A 68 -12.13 19.38 17.44
C LYS A 68 -10.80 19.62 16.69
N LEU A 69 -9.65 19.41 17.31
CA LEU A 69 -8.33 19.58 16.70
C LEU A 69 -7.42 18.40 17.08
N LYS A 70 -6.73 17.79 16.11
CA LYS A 70 -5.66 16.83 16.40
C LYS A 70 -4.32 17.55 16.33
N VAL A 71 -3.52 17.45 17.39
CA VAL A 71 -2.17 18.00 17.45
C VAL A 71 -1.18 16.84 17.44
N LEU A 72 -0.26 16.84 16.48
CA LEU A 72 0.83 15.88 16.35
C LEU A 72 2.15 16.61 16.56
N LYS A 73 2.84 16.34 17.67
CA LYS A 73 4.18 16.86 17.94
C LYS A 73 5.21 15.80 17.56
N LEU A 74 6.12 16.15 16.65
CA LEU A 74 7.22 15.29 16.24
C LEU A 74 8.47 15.58 17.09
N GLU A 75 9.16 14.53 17.55
CA GLU A 75 10.40 14.67 18.35
C GLU A 75 11.56 15.27 17.55
N GLU A 76 11.59 14.99 16.24
CA GLU A 76 12.59 15.48 15.30
C GLU A 76 11.87 15.92 14.01
N ASN A 77 12.46 16.87 13.28
CA ASN A 77 11.91 17.34 12.02
C ASN A 77 11.88 16.20 11.00
N ARG A 78 10.67 15.77 10.62
CA ARG A 78 10.40 14.74 9.61
C ARG A 78 9.52 15.27 8.48
N GLY A 79 9.41 16.59 8.38
CA GLY A 79 8.77 17.34 7.31
C GLY A 79 7.26 17.52 7.47
N LYS A 80 6.62 17.90 6.36
CA LYS A 80 5.31 18.57 6.29
C LYS A 80 4.05 17.76 6.69
N GLY A 81 4.18 16.62 7.38
CA GLY A 81 3.08 15.97 8.10
C GLY A 81 1.92 15.37 7.28
N VAL A 82 1.85 15.60 5.96
CA VAL A 82 0.73 15.22 5.07
C VAL A 82 0.37 13.73 5.16
N MET A 83 1.36 12.86 5.40
CA MET A 83 1.18 11.40 5.54
C MET A 83 0.30 10.98 6.73
N HIS A 84 0.07 11.86 7.71
CA HIS A 84 -0.78 11.58 8.88
C HIS A 84 -2.25 11.94 8.66
N SER A 85 -2.61 12.44 7.48
CA SER A 85 -3.98 12.84 7.14
C SER A 85 -4.83 11.66 6.64
N SER A 86 -6.11 11.65 7.01
CA SER A 86 -7.07 10.58 6.67
C SER A 86 -8.24 11.05 5.79
N GLY A 87 -8.21 12.28 5.23
CA GLY A 87 -9.25 12.81 4.35
C GLY A 87 -9.15 12.40 2.86
N LYS A 88 -10.28 12.41 2.14
CA LYS A 88 -10.38 12.17 0.68
C LYS A 88 -9.63 13.23 -0.13
N LEU A 89 -9.85 14.48 0.26
CA LEU A 89 -9.11 15.65 -0.15
C LEU A 89 -8.28 16.12 1.05
N ILE A 90 -7.01 16.42 0.80
CA ILE A 90 -6.07 16.81 1.83
C ILE A 90 -5.57 18.21 1.49
N LEU A 91 -6.01 19.19 2.28
CA LEU A 91 -5.47 20.54 2.20
C LEU A 91 -4.24 20.65 3.09
N PHE A 92 -3.12 21.02 2.48
CA PHE A 92 -1.93 21.47 3.17
C PHE A 92 -1.92 23.00 3.18
N ALA A 93 -1.69 23.59 4.36
CA ALA A 93 -1.57 25.03 4.54
C ALA A 93 -0.39 25.33 5.48
N ASP A 94 0.62 26.06 5.01
CA ASP A 94 1.71 26.56 5.88
C ASP A 94 1.12 27.57 6.88
N ALA A 95 1.63 27.53 8.13
CA ALA A 95 1.19 28.42 9.20
C ALA A 95 1.78 29.86 9.08
N ASP A 96 1.80 30.43 7.88
CA ASP A 96 2.35 31.77 7.59
C ASP A 96 1.27 32.84 7.36
N GLY A 97 0.00 32.43 7.28
CA GLY A 97 -1.14 33.33 7.06
C GLY A 97 -1.18 33.98 5.68
N ALA A 98 -0.40 33.48 4.71
CA ALA A 98 -0.35 34.05 3.38
C ALA A 98 -1.64 33.78 2.57
N THR A 99 -2.40 32.74 2.89
CA THR A 99 -3.59 32.37 2.10
C THR A 99 -4.81 32.21 3.00
N LYS A 100 -5.98 32.63 2.50
CA LYS A 100 -7.23 32.49 3.25
C LYS A 100 -7.84 31.12 3.06
N PHE A 101 -8.50 30.59 4.09
CA PHE A 101 -9.17 29.27 3.98
C PHE A 101 -10.36 29.28 3.01
N SER A 102 -10.96 30.45 2.75
CA SER A 102 -11.97 30.62 1.70
C SER A 102 -11.45 30.32 0.29
N ASP A 103 -10.13 30.37 0.06
CA ASP A 103 -9.55 30.07 -1.25
C ASP A 103 -9.53 28.57 -1.59
N VAL A 104 -9.88 27.69 -0.63
CA VAL A 104 -10.01 26.24 -0.87
C VAL A 104 -10.98 25.95 -2.01
N GLU A 105 -12.09 26.68 -2.11
CA GLU A 105 -13.07 26.49 -3.20
C GLU A 105 -12.45 26.69 -4.59
N LYS A 106 -11.46 27.58 -4.71
CA LYS A 106 -10.75 27.82 -5.98
C LYS A 106 -9.87 26.62 -6.32
N LEU A 107 -9.26 25.99 -5.32
CA LEU A 107 -8.48 24.77 -5.50
C LEU A 107 -9.37 23.57 -5.85
N GLU A 108 -10.52 23.44 -5.19
CA GLU A 108 -11.53 22.42 -5.50
C GLU A 108 -12.05 22.56 -6.94
N LYS A 109 -12.41 23.78 -7.36
CA LYS A 109 -12.78 24.08 -8.75
C LYS A 109 -11.64 23.77 -9.74
N GLY A 110 -10.39 24.01 -9.33
CA GLY A 110 -9.20 23.66 -10.10
C GLY A 110 -9.05 22.14 -10.29
N LEU A 111 -9.20 21.36 -9.21
CA LEU A 111 -9.18 19.89 -9.27
C LEU A 111 -10.31 19.34 -10.14
N LEU A 112 -11.53 19.87 -9.98
CA LEU A 112 -12.70 19.45 -10.78
C LEU A 112 -12.51 19.69 -12.28
N ARG A 113 -11.84 20.79 -12.66
CA ARG A 113 -11.49 21.05 -14.06
C ARG A 113 -10.49 20.04 -14.61
N ILE A 114 -9.54 19.61 -13.79
CA ILE A 114 -8.50 18.64 -14.19
C ILE A 114 -9.08 17.21 -14.24
N SER A 115 -10.04 16.89 -13.38
CA SER A 115 -10.67 15.56 -13.31
C SER A 115 -11.78 15.32 -14.34
N GLY A 116 -12.13 16.31 -15.16
CA GLY A 116 -13.19 16.18 -16.17
C GLY A 116 -14.63 16.29 -15.64
N GLY A 117 -14.81 16.78 -14.41
CA GLY A 117 -16.11 16.91 -13.75
C GLY A 117 -16.43 15.80 -12.72
N PRO A 118 -17.58 15.88 -12.03
CA PRO A 118 -18.00 14.90 -11.04
C PRO A 118 -18.61 13.62 -11.68
N PRO A 119 -18.50 12.45 -11.02
CA PRO A 119 -17.93 12.23 -9.69
C PRO A 119 -16.40 12.13 -9.73
N MET A 120 -15.73 12.83 -8.80
CA MET A 120 -14.28 12.78 -8.68
C MET A 120 -13.89 11.52 -7.89
N ASP A 121 -13.28 10.54 -8.57
CA ASP A 121 -12.73 9.34 -7.93
C ASP A 121 -11.46 9.70 -7.14
N GLU A 122 -11.38 9.28 -5.89
CA GLU A 122 -10.24 9.48 -4.98
C GLU A 122 -8.94 8.86 -5.51
N SER A 123 -9.07 7.92 -6.46
CA SER A 123 -7.97 7.28 -7.18
C SER A 123 -7.26 8.18 -8.19
N PHE A 124 -7.88 9.30 -8.60
CA PHE A 124 -7.30 10.20 -9.59
C PHE A 124 -6.18 11.06 -8.97
N PRO A 125 -4.92 10.95 -9.43
CA PRO A 125 -3.82 11.69 -8.86
C PRO A 125 -3.81 13.14 -9.37
N ALA A 126 -4.21 14.10 -8.53
CA ALA A 126 -4.18 15.51 -8.87
C ALA A 126 -3.79 16.39 -7.67
N VAL A 127 -3.06 17.46 -7.96
CA VAL A 127 -2.63 18.47 -6.99
C VAL A 127 -3.01 19.84 -7.51
N ALA A 128 -3.79 20.60 -6.76
CA ALA A 128 -4.02 22.01 -7.01
C ALA A 128 -3.15 22.85 -6.08
N VAL A 129 -2.34 23.74 -6.65
CA VAL A 129 -1.41 24.59 -5.92
C VAL A 129 -1.93 26.03 -5.96
N GLY A 130 -2.12 26.63 -4.79
CA GLY A 130 -2.44 28.06 -4.67
C GLY A 130 -1.30 28.94 -5.18
N SER A 131 -1.59 30.19 -5.48
CA SER A 131 -0.57 31.15 -5.94
C SER A 131 -0.55 32.38 -5.04
N ARG A 132 0.64 32.79 -4.61
CA ARG A 132 0.87 34.01 -3.83
C ARG A 132 1.07 35.25 -4.71
N ALA A 133 1.04 35.11 -6.04
CA ALA A 133 1.39 36.18 -6.99
C ALA A 133 0.65 37.51 -6.77
N HIS A 134 -0.56 37.49 -6.19
CA HIS A 134 -1.30 38.72 -5.90
C HIS A 134 -0.79 39.50 -4.66
N MET A 135 -0.01 38.89 -3.77
CA MET A 135 0.60 39.53 -2.57
C MET A 135 2.09 39.86 -2.76
N GLU A 136 2.71 39.43 -3.85
CA GLU A 136 4.10 39.83 -4.17
C GLU A 136 4.21 41.35 -4.26
N ALA A 137 3.20 42.03 -4.83
CA ALA A 137 3.19 43.50 -4.94
C ALA A 137 3.26 44.23 -3.59
N GLU A 138 2.62 43.70 -2.54
CA GLU A 138 2.61 44.30 -1.19
C GLU A 138 3.81 43.86 -0.34
N SER A 139 4.33 42.65 -0.53
CA SER A 139 5.44 42.10 0.26
C SER A 139 6.85 42.45 -0.26
N ILE A 140 6.99 42.90 -1.52
CA ILE A 140 8.26 43.39 -2.07
C ILE A 140 8.68 44.72 -1.42
N ALA A 141 7.72 45.52 -0.93
CA ALA A 141 7.96 46.85 -0.38
C ALA A 141 8.76 46.87 0.95
N THR A 142 8.90 45.73 1.64
CA THR A 142 9.53 45.65 2.98
C THR A 142 10.73 44.70 3.07
N ARG A 143 11.15 44.06 1.96
CA ARG A 143 12.17 42.98 1.98
C ARG A 143 13.56 43.42 1.51
N SER A 144 14.60 42.82 2.10
CA SER A 144 16.00 43.02 1.70
C SER A 144 16.25 42.61 0.24
N LEU A 145 16.95 43.45 -0.54
CA LEU A 145 17.27 43.22 -1.96
C LEU A 145 17.88 41.84 -2.25
N PHE A 146 18.71 41.33 -1.33
CA PHE A 146 19.38 40.03 -1.47
C PHE A 146 18.40 38.84 -1.50
N ARG A 147 17.39 38.84 -0.63
CA ARG A 147 16.37 37.78 -0.58
C ARG A 147 15.45 37.83 -1.80
N THR A 148 15.13 39.03 -2.28
CA THR A 148 14.36 39.24 -3.51
C THR A 148 15.12 38.70 -4.74
N PHE A 149 16.43 38.95 -4.81
CA PHE A 149 17.28 38.38 -5.86
C PHE A 149 17.31 36.84 -5.83
N LEU A 150 17.54 36.22 -4.65
CA LEU A 150 17.56 34.77 -4.52
C LEU A 150 16.21 34.13 -4.88
N MET A 151 15.10 34.78 -4.51
CA MET A 151 13.75 34.36 -4.88
C MET A 151 13.59 34.34 -6.40
N HIS A 152 13.84 35.45 -7.09
CA HIS A 152 13.73 35.52 -8.56
C HIS A 152 14.68 34.54 -9.26
N ALA A 153 15.91 34.39 -8.78
CA ALA A 153 16.87 33.42 -9.31
C ALA A 153 16.37 31.97 -9.14
N PHE A 154 15.72 31.66 -8.01
CA PHE A 154 15.11 30.34 -7.79
C PHE A 154 13.89 30.12 -8.69
N HIS A 155 13.04 31.14 -8.89
CA HIS A 155 11.93 31.05 -9.85
C HIS A 155 12.44 30.77 -11.26
N ILE A 156 13.54 31.41 -11.69
CA ILE A 156 14.19 31.11 -12.97
C ILE A 156 14.70 29.66 -13.02
N LEU A 157 15.32 29.16 -11.95
CA LEU A 157 15.77 27.76 -11.87
C LEU A 157 14.61 26.77 -11.98
N VAL A 158 13.52 26.97 -11.22
CA VAL A 158 12.30 26.13 -11.29
C VAL A 158 11.67 26.19 -12.68
N TRP A 159 11.62 27.38 -13.28
CA TRP A 159 11.11 27.57 -14.64
C TRP A 159 11.97 26.86 -15.70
N LEU A 160 13.30 26.85 -15.52
CA LEU A 160 14.23 26.15 -16.41
C LEU A 160 14.20 24.62 -16.25
N PHE A 161 14.08 24.12 -15.02
CA PHE A 161 14.39 22.72 -14.69
C PHE A 161 13.20 21.88 -14.17
N SER A 162 12.03 22.46 -13.90
CA SER A 162 10.87 21.70 -13.40
C SER A 162 9.61 21.86 -14.25
N SER A 163 8.91 22.99 -14.15
CA SER A 163 7.65 23.21 -14.88
C SER A 163 7.54 24.66 -15.35
N ARG A 164 7.16 24.83 -16.63
CA ARG A 164 6.93 26.16 -17.22
C ARG A 164 5.50 26.68 -17.02
N THR A 165 4.61 25.80 -16.56
CA THR A 165 3.17 26.05 -16.42
C THR A 165 2.79 26.52 -15.02
N VAL A 166 3.50 26.07 -13.97
CA VAL A 166 3.23 26.47 -12.57
C VAL A 166 4.05 27.71 -12.22
N ARG A 167 3.39 28.85 -12.04
CA ARG A 167 4.06 30.14 -11.76
C ARG A 167 4.57 30.25 -10.32
N ASP A 168 3.87 29.64 -9.37
CA ASP A 168 4.24 29.65 -7.95
C ASP A 168 4.20 28.22 -7.39
N THR A 169 5.37 27.57 -7.37
CA THR A 169 5.55 26.23 -6.80
C THR A 169 5.80 26.26 -5.28
N GLN A 170 6.06 27.45 -4.74
CA GLN A 170 6.50 27.68 -3.37
C GLN A 170 5.32 27.97 -2.44
N CYS A 171 4.12 28.20 -2.96
CA CYS A 171 2.93 28.39 -2.15
C CYS A 171 2.69 27.22 -1.19
N GLY A 172 2.56 27.54 0.09
CA GLY A 172 2.28 26.58 1.16
C GLY A 172 0.82 26.11 1.20
N PHE A 173 -0.01 26.55 0.26
CA PHE A 173 -1.43 26.25 0.18
C PHE A 173 -1.70 25.31 -0.99
N LYS A 174 -1.87 24.01 -0.71
CA LYS A 174 -1.94 22.96 -1.72
C LYS A 174 -3.03 21.96 -1.38
N LEU A 175 -3.89 21.64 -2.34
CA LEU A 175 -4.94 20.64 -2.20
C LEU A 175 -4.53 19.38 -2.98
N PHE A 176 -4.50 18.26 -2.27
CA PHE A 176 -4.11 16.96 -2.79
C PHE A 176 -5.32 16.03 -2.83
N THR A 177 -5.46 15.26 -3.91
CA THR A 177 -6.26 14.03 -3.87
C THR A 177 -5.54 12.96 -3.06
N ARG A 178 -6.29 12.00 -2.49
CA ARG A 178 -5.69 10.87 -1.76
C ARG A 178 -4.60 10.17 -2.55
N ALA A 179 -4.87 9.83 -3.82
CA ALA A 179 -3.90 9.16 -4.68
C ALA A 179 -2.63 10.00 -4.88
N SER A 180 -2.75 11.32 -5.03
CA SER A 180 -1.59 12.21 -5.17
C SER A 180 -0.79 12.32 -3.87
N ALA A 181 -1.45 12.41 -2.71
CA ALA A 181 -0.78 12.49 -1.42
C ALA A 181 0.07 11.23 -1.16
N ALA A 182 -0.46 10.04 -1.50
CA ALA A 182 0.27 8.77 -1.37
C ALA A 182 1.50 8.64 -2.29
N GLN A 183 1.52 9.36 -3.42
CA GLN A 183 2.61 9.29 -4.41
C GLN A 183 3.63 10.42 -4.24
N VAL A 184 3.17 11.63 -3.92
CA VAL A 184 4.01 12.85 -3.87
C VAL A 184 4.66 13.02 -2.49
N CYS A 185 4.03 12.56 -1.42
CA CYS A 185 4.56 12.72 -0.07
C CYS A 185 5.61 11.62 0.24
N VAL A 186 6.83 11.83 -0.25
CA VAL A 186 8.01 11.08 0.20
C VAL A 186 8.47 11.68 1.53
N THR A 187 9.11 10.89 2.40
CA THR A 187 9.73 11.36 3.65
C THR A 187 10.53 12.64 3.40
N TRP A 188 10.00 13.78 3.84
CA TRP A 188 10.62 15.07 3.65
C TRP A 188 11.63 15.27 4.77
N HIS A 189 12.88 15.55 4.42
CA HIS A 189 13.85 16.03 5.39
C HIS A 189 13.97 17.53 5.18
N GLU A 190 13.47 18.33 6.13
CA GLU A 190 13.76 19.76 6.11
C GLU A 190 15.22 19.96 6.52
N VAL A 191 15.95 20.76 5.74
CA VAL A 191 17.32 21.13 6.08
C VAL A 191 17.25 22.10 7.25
N GLU A 192 17.82 21.71 8.40
CA GLU A 192 17.94 22.58 9.57
C GLU A 192 18.54 23.94 9.17
N GLY A 193 17.85 25.02 9.54
CA GLY A 193 18.28 26.38 9.23
C GLY A 193 17.83 26.93 7.87
N SER A 194 16.90 26.28 7.15
CA SER A 194 16.31 26.79 5.90
C SER A 194 15.87 28.27 5.94
N LYS A 195 15.44 28.73 7.11
CA LYS A 195 15.03 30.12 7.39
C LYS A 195 16.15 31.01 7.97
N LEU A 196 17.24 30.42 8.48
CA LEU A 196 18.35 31.09 9.17
C LEU A 196 19.60 31.29 8.27
N VAL A 197 19.82 30.44 7.27
CA VAL A 197 20.92 30.53 6.28
C VAL A 197 20.39 30.53 4.83
N PRO A 198 19.74 31.63 4.38
CA PRO A 198 18.98 31.67 3.14
C PRO A 198 19.77 31.27 1.89
N PHE A 199 21.07 31.59 1.85
CA PHE A 199 21.94 31.33 0.71
C PHE A 199 22.28 29.85 0.55
N TRP A 200 22.66 29.17 1.64
CA TRP A 200 23.06 27.76 1.60
C TRP A 200 21.87 26.85 1.31
N SER A 201 20.72 27.15 1.90
CA SER A 201 19.47 26.44 1.63
C SER A 201 19.00 26.65 0.20
N TRP A 202 19.14 27.87 -0.35
CA TRP A 202 18.89 28.15 -1.76
C TRP A 202 19.79 27.33 -2.70
N LEU A 203 21.09 27.23 -2.39
CA LEU A 203 22.05 26.45 -3.20
C LEU A 203 21.72 24.96 -3.16
N GLN A 204 21.36 24.44 -1.98
CA GLN A 204 20.96 23.04 -1.81
C GLN A 204 19.67 22.72 -2.58
N MET A 205 18.65 23.59 -2.47
CA MET A 205 17.41 23.46 -3.24
C MET A 205 17.68 23.51 -4.76
N GLY A 206 18.58 24.38 -5.21
CA GLY A 206 19.00 24.44 -6.61
C GLY A 206 19.70 23.15 -7.07
N ARG A 207 20.61 22.60 -6.25
CA ARG A 207 21.26 21.31 -6.53
C ARG A 207 20.24 20.19 -6.61
N ASP A 208 19.29 20.12 -5.67
CA ASP A 208 18.28 19.07 -5.63
C ASP A 208 17.34 19.16 -6.83
N LEU A 209 16.97 20.38 -7.26
CA LEU A 209 16.22 20.61 -8.49
C LEU A 209 16.99 20.12 -9.73
N ILE A 210 18.30 20.39 -9.82
CA ILE A 210 19.15 19.91 -10.91
C ILE A 210 19.29 18.38 -10.85
N LEU A 211 19.39 17.78 -9.67
CA LEU A 211 19.43 16.33 -9.50
C LEU A 211 18.10 15.68 -9.89
N ILE A 212 16.97 16.27 -9.51
CA ILE A 212 15.64 15.85 -9.93
C ILE A 212 15.53 15.96 -11.44
N TRP A 213 15.95 17.08 -12.03
CA TRP A 213 15.94 17.28 -13.47
C TRP A 213 16.87 16.31 -14.20
N PHE A 214 18.06 16.03 -13.67
CA PHE A 214 19.01 15.09 -14.26
C PHE A 214 18.48 13.66 -14.14
N ARG A 215 17.88 13.29 -13.01
CA ARG A 215 17.20 12.01 -12.83
C ARG A 215 16.00 11.90 -13.78
N TYR A 216 15.19 12.93 -13.90
CA TYR A 216 14.08 12.97 -14.84
C TYR A 216 14.57 12.90 -16.30
N ARG A 217 15.66 13.60 -16.64
CA ARG A 217 16.25 13.61 -17.99
C ARG A 217 17.06 12.35 -18.32
N LYS A 218 17.49 11.57 -17.32
CA LYS A 218 18.25 10.33 -17.54
C LYS A 218 17.39 9.08 -17.39
N TYR A 219 16.35 9.12 -16.55
CA TYR A 219 15.45 7.99 -16.26
C TYR A 219 14.02 8.17 -16.80
N CYS A 220 13.52 9.40 -16.99
CA CYS A 220 12.16 9.68 -17.51
C CYS A 220 12.14 10.25 -18.94
N LYS A 221 13.27 10.56 -19.57
CA LYS A 221 13.35 10.89 -21.02
C LYS A 221 13.10 9.71 -21.97
N ARG A 222 12.50 8.63 -21.48
CA ARG A 222 11.85 7.60 -22.30
C ARG A 222 10.33 7.76 -22.33
N ILE A 223 9.83 8.95 -22.01
CA ILE A 223 8.45 9.39 -22.25
C ILE A 223 8.52 10.79 -22.86
N GLU A 224 8.99 10.89 -24.12
CA GLU A 224 8.63 12.01 -25.00
C GLU A 224 7.42 11.54 -25.81
N VAL A 225 6.22 11.92 -25.36
CA VAL A 225 5.06 12.01 -26.25
C VAL A 225 5.24 13.30 -27.04
N SER A 226 5.88 13.17 -28.19
CA SER A 226 5.85 14.14 -29.29
C SER A 226 5.43 13.36 -30.52
N ILE A 227 4.19 13.60 -30.96
CA ILE A 227 3.68 13.13 -32.24
C ILE A 227 4.53 13.76 -33.33
N THR A 228 5.33 12.95 -34.01
CA THR A 228 5.91 13.24 -35.32
C THR A 228 5.50 12.10 -36.21
N PHE A 229 4.69 12.38 -37.24
CA PHE A 229 4.35 11.41 -38.27
C PHE A 229 5.63 11.04 -39.03
N LEU A 230 6.19 9.88 -38.71
CA LEU A 230 7.12 9.15 -39.55
C LEU A 230 6.52 7.76 -39.74
N VAL A 231 5.78 7.60 -40.83
CA VAL A 231 5.37 6.30 -41.35
C VAL A 231 6.64 5.60 -41.82
N PHE A 232 7.12 4.65 -41.01
CA PHE A 232 7.99 3.58 -41.47
C PHE A 232 7.51 2.27 -40.83
N PRO A 233 7.44 1.15 -41.58
CA PRO A 233 6.94 -0.11 -41.08
C PRO A 233 8.01 -0.70 -40.17
N ALA A 234 7.84 -0.58 -38.86
CA ALA A 234 8.64 -1.33 -37.92
C ALA A 234 8.08 -2.75 -37.86
N THR A 235 8.57 -3.61 -38.75
CA THR A 235 8.56 -5.05 -38.55
C THR A 235 9.08 -5.33 -37.14
N VAL A 236 8.25 -5.91 -36.29
CA VAL A 236 8.64 -6.37 -34.96
C VAL A 236 9.69 -7.46 -35.13
N TYR A 237 10.96 -7.14 -34.90
CA TYR A 237 11.96 -8.17 -34.66
C TYR A 237 11.70 -8.76 -33.28
N ILE A 238 10.84 -9.77 -33.20
CA ILE A 238 10.78 -10.68 -32.06
C ILE A 238 12.11 -11.45 -32.07
N THR A 239 13.10 -10.96 -31.33
CA THR A 239 14.27 -11.76 -30.99
C THR A 239 13.91 -12.56 -29.74
N ALA A 240 13.96 -13.88 -29.85
CA ALA A 240 13.55 -14.84 -28.82
C ALA A 240 14.48 -14.89 -27.58
N ASP A 241 15.23 -13.82 -27.28
CA ASP A 241 16.37 -13.80 -26.34
C ASP A 241 16.25 -12.78 -25.19
N ILE A 242 15.06 -12.17 -25.01
CA ILE A 242 14.87 -10.97 -24.15
C ILE A 242 15.01 -11.28 -22.66
N PHE A 243 14.44 -12.38 -22.18
CA PHE A 243 14.54 -12.79 -20.77
C PHE A 243 14.35 -14.29 -20.63
N THR A 244 14.86 -14.86 -19.54
CA THR A 244 14.82 -16.31 -19.30
C THR A 244 14.16 -16.57 -17.97
N VAL A 245 13.22 -17.51 -17.94
CA VAL A 245 12.61 -18.03 -16.72
C VAL A 245 13.13 -19.44 -16.50
N VAL A 246 13.70 -19.71 -15.33
CA VAL A 246 14.17 -21.05 -14.95
C VAL A 246 13.40 -21.49 -13.73
N VAL A 247 12.56 -22.50 -13.85
CA VAL A 247 11.89 -23.11 -12.70
C VAL A 247 12.89 -24.04 -12.03
N ILE A 248 13.11 -23.89 -10.72
CA ILE A 248 14.03 -24.74 -9.98
C ILE A 248 13.27 -25.75 -9.14
N ASN A 249 12.35 -25.28 -8.30
CA ASN A 249 11.56 -26.15 -7.47
C ASN A 249 10.09 -25.92 -7.79
N ASP A 250 9.44 -26.98 -8.21
CA ASP A 250 7.99 -27.13 -8.17
C ASP A 250 7.75 -28.30 -7.22
N LEU A 251 7.34 -28.02 -5.98
CA LEU A 251 7.03 -29.09 -5.03
C LEU A 251 5.87 -29.92 -5.60
N GLU A 252 5.86 -31.23 -5.37
CA GLU A 252 4.80 -32.13 -5.91
C GLU A 252 3.37 -31.70 -5.50
N ASN A 253 3.24 -30.96 -4.39
CA ASN A 253 1.98 -30.40 -3.92
C ASN A 253 1.51 -29.13 -4.68
N GLY A 254 2.35 -28.51 -5.51
CA GLY A 254 2.07 -27.27 -6.24
C GLY A 254 1.90 -26.03 -5.37
N MET A 255 2.22 -26.12 -4.07
CA MET A 255 1.95 -25.08 -3.06
C MET A 255 3.11 -24.09 -2.90
N SER A 256 4.30 -24.44 -3.36
CA SER A 256 5.44 -23.53 -3.43
C SER A 256 6.10 -23.63 -4.78
N LEU A 257 6.49 -22.48 -5.32
CA LEU A 257 7.21 -22.37 -6.57
C LEU A 257 8.42 -21.46 -6.40
N ASP A 258 9.61 -22.00 -6.66
CA ASP A 258 10.84 -21.23 -6.76
C ASP A 258 11.31 -21.16 -8.22
N PHE A 259 11.39 -19.95 -8.76
CA PHE A 259 11.85 -19.74 -10.12
C PHE A 259 12.78 -18.52 -10.21
N ASP A 260 13.69 -18.57 -11.17
CA ASP A 260 14.61 -17.50 -11.48
C ASP A 260 14.11 -16.72 -12.69
N LEU A 261 14.07 -15.40 -12.55
CA LEU A 261 13.76 -14.45 -13.60
C LEU A 261 15.03 -13.68 -13.98
N ILE A 262 15.55 -13.98 -15.17
CA ILE A 262 16.88 -13.53 -15.65
C ILE A 262 16.71 -12.54 -16.80
N LYS A 263 17.55 -11.50 -16.83
CA LYS A 263 17.55 -10.37 -17.77
C LYS A 263 16.31 -9.47 -17.67
N VAL A 264 15.76 -9.31 -16.46
CA VAL A 264 14.62 -8.43 -16.18
C VAL A 264 15.07 -7.26 -15.30
N GLU A 265 14.36 -6.12 -15.38
CA GLU A 265 14.59 -4.98 -14.49
C GLU A 265 13.73 -5.03 -13.23
N ALA A 266 14.23 -4.43 -12.14
CA ALA A 266 13.56 -4.41 -10.84
C ALA A 266 12.09 -3.91 -10.84
N PRO A 267 11.69 -2.90 -11.66
CA PRO A 267 10.29 -2.46 -11.69
C PRO A 267 9.32 -3.55 -12.14
N ILE A 268 9.71 -4.37 -13.12
CA ILE A 268 8.85 -5.45 -13.66
C ILE A 268 8.75 -6.58 -12.63
N ALA A 269 9.89 -6.99 -12.06
CA ALA A 269 9.91 -8.00 -10.98
C ALA A 269 9.07 -7.56 -9.77
N ASN A 270 9.20 -6.30 -9.34
CA ASN A 270 8.41 -5.79 -8.23
C ASN A 270 6.93 -5.59 -8.58
N ALA A 271 6.59 -5.28 -9.83
CA ALA A 271 5.20 -5.24 -10.28
C ALA A 271 4.56 -6.62 -10.15
N LEU A 272 5.21 -7.67 -10.66
CA LEU A 272 4.74 -9.06 -10.53
C LEU A 272 4.51 -9.44 -9.06
N ARG A 273 5.48 -9.15 -8.19
CA ARG A 273 5.36 -9.38 -6.74
C ARG A 273 4.15 -8.67 -6.12
N ARG A 274 3.92 -7.40 -6.49
CA ARG A 274 2.81 -6.60 -5.95
C ARG A 274 1.45 -7.10 -6.43
N VAL A 275 1.36 -7.52 -7.69
CA VAL A 275 0.14 -8.06 -8.27
C VAL A 275 -0.23 -9.38 -7.58
N LEU A 276 0.74 -10.27 -7.38
CA LEU A 276 0.55 -11.52 -6.62
C LEU A 276 -0.03 -11.30 -5.22
N LEU A 277 0.43 -10.26 -4.51
CA LEU A 277 0.00 -9.97 -3.14
C LEU A 277 -1.37 -9.29 -3.05
N ALA A 278 -1.71 -8.43 -4.02
CA ALA A 278 -2.79 -7.46 -3.83
C ALA A 278 -3.86 -7.44 -4.93
N GLU A 279 -3.61 -8.02 -6.10
CA GLU A 279 -4.47 -7.79 -7.27
C GLU A 279 -4.94 -9.08 -7.95
N VAL A 280 -4.32 -10.22 -7.66
CA VAL A 280 -4.87 -11.52 -8.04
C VAL A 280 -6.10 -11.79 -7.16
N PRO A 281 -7.30 -11.99 -7.74
CA PRO A 281 -8.52 -12.15 -6.97
C PRO A 281 -8.70 -13.58 -6.45
N THR A 282 -9.29 -13.71 -5.27
CA THR A 282 -9.64 -15.00 -4.65
C THR A 282 -11.04 -14.97 -4.02
N MET A 283 -11.55 -16.15 -3.65
CA MET A 283 -12.79 -16.30 -2.90
C MET A 283 -12.48 -16.37 -1.41
N ALA A 284 -13.15 -15.56 -0.59
CA ALA A 284 -13.08 -15.65 0.86
C ALA A 284 -14.42 -15.30 1.52
N ILE A 285 -14.64 -15.80 2.74
CA ILE A 285 -15.84 -15.48 3.53
C ILE A 285 -15.84 -13.99 3.87
N GLU A 286 -16.93 -13.31 3.56
CA GLU A 286 -17.11 -11.91 3.85
C GLU A 286 -18.21 -11.67 4.87
N LYS A 287 -19.36 -12.32 4.68
CA LYS A 287 -20.51 -12.16 5.58
C LYS A 287 -20.78 -13.47 6.29
N VAL A 288 -21.08 -13.37 7.59
CA VAL A 288 -21.45 -14.51 8.43
C VAL A 288 -22.77 -14.17 9.10
N TYR A 289 -23.81 -14.93 8.77
CA TYR A 289 -25.15 -14.84 9.35
C TYR A 289 -25.24 -15.86 10.47
N LEU A 290 -25.21 -15.41 11.72
CA LEU A 290 -25.27 -16.26 12.91
C LEU A 290 -26.72 -16.42 13.34
N TYR A 291 -27.20 -17.66 13.41
CA TYR A 291 -28.52 -17.96 13.97
C TYR A 291 -28.44 -18.31 15.45
N GLN A 292 -27.38 -19.03 15.84
CA GLN A 292 -27.14 -19.42 17.21
C GLN A 292 -25.65 -19.49 17.50
N ASN A 293 -25.20 -18.82 18.56
CA ASN A 293 -23.85 -18.97 19.07
C ASN A 293 -23.86 -18.93 20.60
N THR A 294 -23.85 -20.10 21.21
CA THR A 294 -23.72 -20.26 22.67
C THR A 294 -22.30 -20.64 23.08
N SER A 295 -21.34 -20.53 22.15
CA SER A 295 -19.93 -20.77 22.43
C SER A 295 -19.33 -19.65 23.30
N VAL A 296 -18.15 -19.90 23.85
CA VAL A 296 -17.41 -18.89 24.62
C VAL A 296 -16.82 -17.81 23.69
N ILE A 297 -16.63 -18.13 22.41
CA ILE A 297 -16.06 -17.20 21.44
C ILE A 297 -17.17 -16.23 21.04
N GLN A 298 -17.03 -14.99 21.49
CA GLN A 298 -17.85 -13.89 21.01
C GLN A 298 -17.47 -13.62 19.55
N VAL A 299 -18.39 -13.91 18.64
CA VAL A 299 -18.32 -13.42 17.27
C VAL A 299 -19.09 -12.11 17.26
N ILE A 300 -18.36 -11.00 17.39
CA ILE A 300 -18.94 -9.66 17.24
C ILE A 300 -19.13 -9.45 15.74
N ALA A 301 -20.25 -9.92 15.21
CA ALA A 301 -20.67 -9.60 13.85
C ALA A 301 -21.34 -8.23 13.89
N VAL A 302 -20.60 -7.20 13.51
CA VAL A 302 -21.12 -5.85 13.33
C VAL A 302 -21.03 -5.60 11.84
N ASN A 303 -22.17 -5.39 11.17
CA ASN A 303 -22.13 -4.96 9.79
C ASN A 303 -21.40 -3.60 9.69
N GLU A 304 -21.06 -3.18 8.47
CA GLU A 304 -20.39 -1.91 8.21
C GLU A 304 -21.08 -0.71 8.91
N ASN A 305 -22.37 -0.82 9.24
CA ASN A 305 -23.24 0.21 9.80
C ASN A 305 -23.51 0.08 11.30
N GLY A 306 -22.89 -0.84 12.03
CA GLY A 306 -23.17 -1.00 13.46
C GLY A 306 -24.45 -1.79 13.79
N VAL A 307 -25.16 -2.32 12.79
CA VAL A 307 -26.50 -2.94 12.94
C VAL A 307 -26.38 -4.46 12.73
N ASP A 308 -27.11 -5.24 13.52
CA ASP A 308 -27.27 -6.67 13.24
C ASP A 308 -28.11 -6.82 11.97
N CYS A 309 -27.69 -7.63 10.99
CA CYS A 309 -28.53 -7.87 9.82
C CYS A 309 -29.72 -8.73 10.27
N GLU A 310 -30.89 -8.12 10.46
CA GLU A 310 -32.11 -8.80 10.91
C GLU A 310 -32.53 -9.97 9.99
N GLU A 311 -32.11 -9.98 8.72
CA GLU A 311 -32.48 -11.02 7.75
C GLU A 311 -31.34 -11.36 6.79
N GLU A 312 -31.14 -12.67 6.55
CA GLU A 312 -30.20 -13.17 5.55
C GLU A 312 -30.75 -12.91 4.13
N PRO A 313 -30.03 -12.19 3.27
CA PRO A 313 -30.44 -11.98 1.89
C PRO A 313 -30.31 -13.27 1.08
N GLN A 314 -31.20 -13.42 0.09
CA GLN A 314 -31.11 -14.54 -0.86
C GLN A 314 -29.77 -14.51 -1.62
N PRO A 315 -29.00 -15.60 -1.62
CA PRO A 315 -27.68 -15.64 -2.25
C PRO A 315 -27.81 -15.59 -3.78
N ASP A 316 -26.98 -14.76 -4.42
CA ASP A 316 -26.86 -14.72 -5.89
C ASP A 316 -25.95 -15.87 -6.36
N PRO A 317 -26.47 -16.85 -7.14
CA PRO A 317 -25.69 -18.00 -7.60
C PRO A 317 -24.46 -17.64 -8.44
N SER A 318 -24.44 -16.47 -9.07
CA SER A 318 -23.35 -16.05 -9.95
C SER A 318 -22.18 -15.38 -9.22
N ARG A 319 -22.41 -14.91 -7.98
CA ARG A 319 -21.46 -14.07 -7.24
C ARG A 319 -21.06 -14.63 -5.88
N THR A 320 -21.88 -15.51 -5.31
CA THR A 320 -21.76 -15.93 -3.92
C THR A 320 -21.69 -17.44 -3.80
N VAL A 321 -20.81 -17.93 -2.93
CA VAL A 321 -20.76 -19.34 -2.50
C VAL A 321 -21.09 -19.39 -1.01
N VAL A 322 -22.06 -20.21 -0.63
CA VAL A 322 -22.54 -20.29 0.76
C VAL A 322 -21.98 -21.52 1.45
N PHE A 323 -21.48 -21.34 2.68
CA PHE A 323 -21.06 -22.42 3.57
C PHE A 323 -21.88 -22.39 4.85
N ASN A 324 -22.51 -23.49 5.20
CA ASN A 324 -23.21 -23.68 6.47
C ASN A 324 -22.27 -24.32 7.51
N ILE A 325 -22.34 -23.85 8.74
CA ILE A 325 -21.74 -24.51 9.91
C ILE A 325 -22.84 -24.74 10.93
N ASN A 326 -23.05 -25.99 11.32
CA ASN A 326 -24.00 -26.38 12.37
C ASN A 326 -23.38 -27.46 13.24
N VAL A 327 -22.85 -27.05 14.40
CA VAL A 327 -22.12 -27.95 15.30
C VAL A 327 -22.60 -27.79 16.73
N THR A 328 -23.03 -28.91 17.31
CA THR A 328 -23.47 -29.00 18.72
C THR A 328 -22.55 -29.94 19.49
N CYS A 329 -22.01 -29.45 20.60
CA CYS A 329 -21.16 -30.25 21.47
C CYS A 329 -22.00 -31.06 22.47
N THR A 330 -21.75 -32.37 22.53
CA THR A 330 -22.45 -33.28 23.43
C THR A 330 -21.47 -34.10 24.28
N LYS A 331 -21.93 -34.55 25.45
CA LYS A 331 -21.11 -35.37 26.34
C LYS A 331 -21.05 -36.80 25.82
N ASN A 332 -19.84 -37.36 25.69
CA ASN A 332 -19.65 -38.76 25.34
C ASN A 332 -19.95 -39.63 26.56
N ARG A 333 -21.02 -40.43 26.48
CA ARG A 333 -21.43 -41.33 27.57
C ARG A 333 -20.54 -42.58 27.69
N ASN A 334 -19.81 -42.90 26.63
CA ASN A 334 -18.92 -44.07 26.56
C ASN A 334 -17.45 -43.71 26.88
N ALA A 335 -17.19 -42.50 27.40
CA ALA A 335 -15.85 -42.07 27.72
C ALA A 335 -15.26 -42.92 28.86
N PRO A 336 -13.99 -43.38 28.76
CA PRO A 336 -13.31 -44.07 29.85
C PRO A 336 -13.32 -43.21 31.13
N SER A 337 -13.45 -43.84 32.29
CA SER A 337 -13.43 -43.14 33.58
C SER A 337 -12.09 -42.44 33.87
N THR A 338 -11.02 -42.85 33.18
CA THR A 338 -9.67 -42.27 33.23
C THR A 338 -9.43 -41.18 32.18
N ALA A 339 -10.39 -40.93 31.28
CA ALA A 339 -10.21 -39.97 30.19
C ALA A 339 -10.09 -38.55 30.75
N THR A 340 -8.96 -37.90 30.46
CA THR A 340 -8.70 -36.49 30.84
C THR A 340 -8.87 -35.56 29.63
N GLU A 341 -8.70 -36.10 28.43
CA GLU A 341 -8.68 -35.32 27.20
C GLU A 341 -10.08 -34.94 26.71
N PRO A 342 -10.32 -33.66 26.35
CA PRO A 342 -11.64 -33.19 25.90
C PRO A 342 -12.21 -33.90 24.66
N HIS A 343 -11.35 -34.43 23.77
CA HIS A 343 -11.80 -35.16 22.59
C HIS A 343 -12.32 -36.57 22.91
N GLN A 344 -11.94 -37.13 24.06
CA GLN A 344 -12.45 -38.43 24.54
C GLN A 344 -13.74 -38.24 25.35
N LEU A 345 -13.78 -37.16 26.15
CA LEU A 345 -14.90 -36.83 27.03
C LEU A 345 -16.14 -36.28 26.30
N TYR A 346 -15.95 -35.64 25.16
CA TYR A 346 -17.00 -34.89 24.46
C TYR A 346 -16.94 -35.13 22.95
N HIS A 347 -18.11 -35.18 22.31
CA HIS A 347 -18.21 -35.13 20.86
C HIS A 347 -18.21 -33.66 20.40
N HIS A 348 -17.49 -33.37 19.31
CA HIS A 348 -17.38 -32.04 18.70
C HIS A 348 -16.93 -30.93 19.68
N SER A 349 -16.03 -31.25 20.60
CA SER A 349 -15.43 -30.26 21.50
C SER A 349 -14.46 -29.31 20.80
N SER A 350 -13.84 -29.73 19.71
CA SER A 350 -13.05 -28.90 18.80
C SER A 350 -13.76 -28.82 17.46
N VAL A 351 -14.06 -27.61 17.01
CA VAL A 351 -14.68 -27.32 15.72
C VAL A 351 -13.56 -26.90 14.76
N TYR A 352 -13.37 -27.67 13.70
CA TYR A 352 -12.37 -27.42 12.68
C TYR A 352 -12.99 -26.86 11.40
N SER A 353 -12.17 -26.40 10.46
CA SER A 353 -12.59 -25.83 9.17
C SER A 353 -13.35 -26.83 8.29
N ASN A 354 -13.16 -28.13 8.44
CA ASN A 354 -13.96 -29.14 7.75
C ASN A 354 -15.46 -29.17 8.17
N ALA A 355 -15.82 -28.45 9.23
CA ALA A 355 -17.21 -28.28 9.67
C ALA A 355 -18.01 -27.35 8.75
N PHE A 356 -17.35 -26.49 7.97
CA PHE A 356 -18.02 -25.68 6.95
C PHE A 356 -18.43 -26.57 5.77
N LYS A 357 -19.74 -26.71 5.58
CA LYS A 357 -20.33 -27.49 4.48
C LYS A 357 -20.88 -26.56 3.42
N TRP A 358 -20.46 -26.75 2.18
CA TRP A 358 -20.99 -25.99 1.06
C TRP A 358 -22.47 -26.28 0.85
N VAL A 359 -23.26 -25.23 0.63
CA VAL A 359 -24.68 -25.30 0.30
C VAL A 359 -24.84 -24.75 -1.12
N PRO A 360 -25.15 -25.61 -2.12
CA PRO A 360 -25.31 -25.16 -3.51
C PRO A 360 -26.50 -24.21 -3.65
N CYS A 361 -26.32 -23.18 -4.47
CA CYS A 361 -27.38 -22.20 -4.79
C CYS A 361 -27.68 -22.22 -6.29
N GLY A 362 -28.95 -22.33 -6.69
CA GLY A 362 -29.33 -22.37 -8.11
C GLY A 362 -28.69 -23.54 -8.86
N ASN A 363 -28.02 -23.28 -9.98
CA ASN A 363 -27.40 -24.31 -10.83
C ASN A 363 -25.96 -24.66 -10.42
N GLN A 364 -25.49 -24.20 -9.25
CA GLN A 364 -24.12 -24.44 -8.81
C GLN A 364 -23.81 -25.92 -8.55
N GLU A 365 -24.81 -26.72 -8.18
CA GLU A 365 -24.64 -28.17 -7.96
C GLU A 365 -24.17 -28.88 -9.24
N GLU A 366 -24.71 -28.49 -10.40
CA GLU A 366 -24.28 -29.01 -11.71
C GLU A 366 -22.93 -28.41 -12.13
N GLN A 367 -22.73 -27.11 -11.92
CA GLN A 367 -21.51 -26.40 -12.34
C GLN A 367 -20.26 -26.89 -11.62
N PHE A 368 -20.37 -27.23 -10.33
CA PHE A 368 -19.25 -27.67 -9.50
C PHE A 368 -19.28 -29.16 -9.16
N ALA A 369 -19.99 -29.97 -9.96
CA ALA A 369 -20.13 -31.41 -9.71
C ALA A 369 -18.77 -32.14 -9.65
N ASP A 370 -17.81 -31.73 -10.49
CA ASP A 370 -16.48 -32.36 -10.58
C ASP A 370 -15.55 -32.00 -9.41
N ASP A 371 -15.64 -30.75 -8.90
CA ASP A 371 -14.82 -30.25 -7.80
C ASP A 371 -15.63 -29.31 -6.90
N PRO A 372 -16.36 -29.85 -5.90
CA PRO A 372 -17.25 -29.06 -5.08
C PRO A 372 -16.47 -28.10 -4.17
N PRO A 373 -16.97 -26.86 -3.96
CA PRO A 373 -16.36 -25.90 -3.05
C PRO A 373 -16.16 -26.47 -1.65
N ARG A 374 -14.94 -26.34 -1.13
CA ARG A 374 -14.54 -26.76 0.21
C ARG A 374 -13.48 -25.83 0.78
N MET A 375 -13.25 -25.93 2.08
CA MET A 375 -12.10 -25.26 2.71
C MET A 375 -10.80 -25.91 2.24
N VAL A 376 -9.73 -25.13 2.12
CA VAL A 376 -8.43 -25.61 1.62
C VAL A 376 -7.76 -26.58 2.60
N CYS A 377 -7.82 -26.26 3.89
CA CYS A 377 -7.29 -27.08 4.96
C CYS A 377 -8.44 -27.49 5.88
N ASP A 378 -8.50 -28.77 6.26
CA ASP A 378 -9.57 -29.36 7.07
C ASP A 378 -9.34 -29.24 8.59
N GLU A 379 -8.12 -28.92 9.01
CA GLU A 379 -7.66 -29.01 10.40
C GLU A 379 -7.51 -27.65 11.09
N ILE A 380 -7.92 -26.55 10.46
CA ILE A 380 -7.85 -25.23 11.08
C ILE A 380 -8.88 -25.18 12.21
N LEU A 381 -8.41 -25.04 13.46
CA LEU A 381 -9.28 -24.93 14.61
C LEU A 381 -10.01 -23.58 14.61
N VAL A 382 -11.34 -23.62 14.54
CA VAL A 382 -12.22 -22.44 14.51
C VAL A 382 -12.69 -22.09 15.93
N ALA A 383 -13.20 -23.08 16.66
CA ALA A 383 -13.78 -22.87 17.99
C ALA A 383 -13.60 -24.10 18.88
N LYS A 384 -13.63 -23.87 20.20
CA LYS A 384 -13.72 -24.93 21.20
C LYS A 384 -15.03 -24.80 21.96
N LEU A 385 -15.76 -25.91 22.04
CA LEU A 385 -17.08 -26.00 22.66
C LEU A 385 -17.05 -26.86 23.93
N ARG A 386 -18.10 -26.70 24.74
CA ARG A 386 -18.44 -27.57 25.87
C ARG A 386 -19.86 -28.10 25.72
N PRO A 387 -20.21 -29.21 26.39
CA PRO A 387 -21.53 -29.81 26.26
C PRO A 387 -22.66 -28.80 26.50
N GLY A 388 -23.62 -28.75 25.57
CA GLY A 388 -24.73 -27.80 25.58
C GLY A 388 -24.48 -26.52 24.78
N GLN A 389 -23.26 -26.31 24.28
CA GLN A 389 -22.95 -25.21 23.37
C GLN A 389 -23.14 -25.64 21.90
N GLN A 390 -23.59 -24.69 21.08
CA GLN A 390 -23.84 -24.84 19.66
C GLN A 390 -23.38 -23.59 18.90
N ILE A 391 -22.92 -23.82 17.68
CA ILE A 391 -22.67 -22.78 16.67
C ILE A 391 -23.49 -23.15 15.43
N GLU A 392 -24.33 -22.22 14.98
CA GLU A 392 -25.11 -22.33 13.75
C GLU A 392 -25.01 -21.01 12.96
N ALA A 393 -24.44 -21.09 11.75
CA ALA A 393 -24.26 -19.93 10.90
C ALA A 393 -24.21 -20.27 9.40
N ASN A 394 -24.62 -19.31 8.57
CA ASN A 394 -24.36 -19.30 7.12
C ASN A 394 -23.27 -18.28 6.78
N CYS A 395 -22.27 -18.72 6.04
CA CYS A 395 -21.11 -17.92 5.66
C CYS A 395 -21.12 -17.70 4.15
N HIS A 396 -21.25 -16.44 3.72
CA HIS A 396 -21.26 -16.07 2.31
C HIS A 396 -19.85 -15.67 1.89
N ALA A 397 -19.28 -16.42 0.95
CA ALA A 397 -18.00 -16.17 0.33
C ALA A 397 -18.18 -15.46 -1.01
N VAL A 398 -17.38 -14.41 -1.22
CA VAL A 398 -17.39 -13.59 -2.43
C VAL A 398 -15.99 -13.49 -3.03
N LYS A 399 -15.92 -13.06 -4.29
CA LYS A 399 -14.66 -12.77 -4.97
C LYS A 399 -14.16 -11.38 -4.57
N GLY A 400 -12.93 -11.30 -4.07
CA GLY A 400 -12.27 -10.04 -3.70
C GLY A 400 -10.80 -10.02 -4.10
N ILE A 401 -10.12 -8.89 -3.83
CA ILE A 401 -8.68 -8.71 -4.10
C ILE A 401 -7.93 -8.38 -2.81
N GLY A 402 -6.67 -8.80 -2.73
CA GLY A 402 -5.83 -8.58 -1.53
C GLY A 402 -5.61 -7.10 -1.17
N ARG A 403 -5.75 -6.17 -2.13
CA ARG A 403 -5.68 -4.72 -1.90
C ARG A 403 -6.80 -4.23 -0.98
N ASP A 404 -7.98 -4.85 -1.07
CA ASP A 404 -9.15 -4.48 -0.27
C ASP A 404 -9.03 -5.06 1.14
N HIS A 405 -8.79 -6.37 1.25
CA HIS A 405 -8.53 -7.02 2.52
C HIS A 405 -7.53 -8.17 2.38
N ALA A 406 -6.63 -8.32 3.34
CA ALA A 406 -5.56 -9.33 3.31
C ALA A 406 -6.07 -10.77 3.22
N LYS A 407 -7.31 -11.04 3.68
CA LYS A 407 -7.99 -12.36 3.54
C LYS A 407 -8.14 -12.83 2.10
N PHE A 408 -8.11 -11.90 1.13
CA PHE A 408 -8.18 -12.20 -0.29
C PHE A 408 -6.80 -12.40 -0.94
N SER A 409 -5.70 -12.33 -0.17
CA SER A 409 -4.36 -12.63 -0.70
C SER A 409 -4.25 -14.12 -1.04
N PRO A 410 -3.98 -14.49 -2.30
CA PRO A 410 -3.80 -15.90 -2.69
C PRO A 410 -2.47 -16.51 -2.24
N VAL A 411 -1.53 -15.66 -1.86
CA VAL A 411 -0.17 -16.07 -1.47
C VAL A 411 -0.01 -15.92 0.03
N ALA A 412 0.63 -16.91 0.66
CA ALA A 412 1.11 -16.81 2.02
C ALA A 412 2.28 -15.81 2.06
N THR A 413 3.24 -15.99 1.15
CA THR A 413 4.28 -15.00 0.87
C THR A 413 4.65 -15.04 -0.61
N ALA A 414 4.91 -13.86 -1.18
CA ALA A 414 5.51 -13.72 -2.49
C ALA A 414 6.66 -12.74 -2.36
N SER A 415 7.88 -13.25 -2.51
CA SER A 415 9.09 -12.47 -2.34
C SER A 415 10.09 -12.80 -3.44
N TYR A 416 11.07 -11.91 -3.60
CA TYR A 416 12.22 -12.19 -4.43
C TYR A 416 13.48 -11.71 -3.75
N ARG A 417 14.60 -12.35 -4.08
CA ARG A 417 15.94 -11.88 -3.75
C ARG A 417 16.80 -11.87 -5.01
N LEU A 418 17.78 -10.99 -5.06
CA LEU A 418 18.75 -10.98 -6.16
C LEU A 418 19.75 -12.13 -5.98
N LEU A 419 20.20 -12.74 -7.07
CA LEU A 419 21.25 -13.75 -7.02
C LEU A 419 22.53 -13.14 -6.42
N PRO A 420 23.05 -13.68 -5.30
CA PRO A 420 24.32 -13.25 -4.73
C PRO A 420 25.47 -13.52 -5.69
N THR A 421 26.48 -12.65 -5.69
CA THR A 421 27.71 -12.83 -6.45
C THR A 421 28.87 -12.77 -5.48
N ILE A 422 29.60 -13.86 -5.33
CA ILE A 422 30.77 -13.95 -4.47
C ILE A 422 31.99 -14.02 -5.39
N ARG A 423 32.88 -13.03 -5.31
CA ARG A 423 34.12 -13.00 -6.08
C ARG A 423 35.30 -13.09 -5.13
N LEU A 424 36.17 -14.05 -5.38
CA LEU A 424 37.45 -14.18 -4.68
C LEU A 424 38.48 -13.38 -5.47
N LEU A 425 39.07 -12.38 -4.83
CA LEU A 425 40.09 -11.50 -5.42
C LEU A 425 41.47 -12.15 -5.45
N SER A 426 41.72 -13.09 -4.54
CA SER A 426 42.96 -13.86 -4.44
C SER A 426 42.68 -15.30 -4.03
N GLU A 427 43.62 -16.20 -4.32
CA GLU A 427 43.53 -17.59 -3.86
C GLU A 427 43.67 -17.67 -2.34
N VAL A 428 42.73 -18.38 -1.70
CA VAL A 428 42.74 -18.65 -0.26
C VAL A 428 43.04 -20.14 -0.07
N ARG A 429 44.04 -20.47 0.74
CA ARG A 429 44.50 -21.86 0.95
C ARG A 429 44.66 -22.18 2.45
N GLY A 430 44.69 -23.47 2.77
CA GLY A 430 44.92 -23.97 4.13
C GLY A 430 43.80 -23.61 5.09
N GLU A 431 44.14 -23.29 6.34
CA GLU A 431 43.16 -22.98 7.40
C GLU A 431 42.27 -21.76 7.06
N ALA A 432 42.80 -20.81 6.29
CA ALA A 432 42.02 -19.65 5.84
C ALA A 432 40.87 -20.05 4.91
N ALA A 433 41.03 -21.13 4.13
CA ALA A 433 39.97 -21.63 3.24
C ALA A 433 38.85 -22.33 4.04
N VAL A 434 39.20 -23.02 5.13
CA VAL A 434 38.22 -23.63 6.04
C VAL A 434 37.42 -22.54 6.77
N ARG A 435 38.10 -21.52 7.31
CA ARG A 435 37.44 -20.37 7.93
C ARG A 435 36.55 -19.61 6.94
N LEU A 436 36.98 -19.51 5.68
CA LEU A 436 36.19 -18.92 4.62
C LEU A 436 34.91 -19.73 4.38
N GLN A 437 35.01 -21.06 4.29
CA GLN A 437 33.86 -21.94 4.14
C GLN A 437 32.87 -21.79 5.31
N ASP A 438 33.37 -21.81 6.56
CA ASP A 438 32.56 -21.67 7.78
C ASP A 438 31.87 -20.29 7.89
N SER A 439 32.36 -19.29 7.16
CA SER A 439 31.77 -17.95 7.12
C SER A 439 30.50 -17.87 6.25
N PHE A 440 30.22 -18.88 5.42
CA PHE A 440 29.04 -18.93 4.54
C PHE A 440 28.11 -20.09 4.89
N SER A 441 26.90 -20.10 4.32
CA SER A 441 26.00 -21.24 4.42
C SER A 441 26.63 -22.50 3.79
N GLU A 442 26.23 -23.68 4.25
CA GLU A 442 26.68 -24.95 3.69
C GLU A 442 26.39 -25.04 2.18
N GLY A 443 27.39 -25.51 1.41
CA GLY A 443 27.32 -25.66 -0.05
C GLY A 443 27.50 -24.37 -0.86
N VAL A 444 27.75 -23.22 -0.21
CA VAL A 444 28.07 -21.96 -0.91
C VAL A 444 29.51 -21.94 -1.40
N ILE A 445 30.44 -22.30 -0.52
CA ILE A 445 31.87 -22.45 -0.82
C ILE A 445 32.26 -23.89 -0.50
N GLU A 446 32.93 -24.55 -1.44
CA GLU A 446 33.44 -25.91 -1.28
C GLU A 446 34.94 -25.91 -1.56
N LEU A 447 35.70 -26.70 -0.79
CA LEU A 447 37.18 -26.68 -0.84
C LEU A 447 37.77 -27.36 -2.08
N LYS A 448 36.99 -28.24 -2.74
CA LYS A 448 37.45 -29.06 -3.87
C LYS A 448 36.58 -28.93 -5.12
N GLU A 449 35.34 -28.49 -4.96
CA GLU A 449 34.36 -28.38 -6.03
C GLU A 449 33.81 -26.94 -6.10
N LYS A 450 33.07 -26.65 -7.17
CA LYS A 450 32.47 -25.34 -7.36
C LYS A 450 31.18 -25.28 -6.54
N GLY A 451 31.22 -24.52 -5.45
CA GLY A 451 30.02 -24.25 -4.64
C GLY A 451 28.97 -23.39 -5.36
N ASP A 452 27.77 -23.34 -4.76
CA ASP A 452 26.62 -22.63 -5.30
C ASP A 452 26.32 -21.33 -4.51
N ALA A 453 26.66 -20.19 -5.12
CA ALA A 453 26.41 -18.87 -4.55
C ALA A 453 24.91 -18.58 -4.29
N ARG A 454 23.99 -19.34 -4.91
CA ARG A 454 22.55 -19.18 -4.68
C ARG A 454 22.14 -19.52 -3.26
N ARG A 455 22.82 -20.47 -2.60
CA ARG A 455 22.51 -20.91 -1.24
C ARG A 455 22.90 -19.90 -0.16
N ASP A 456 23.61 -18.84 -0.54
CA ASP A 456 24.04 -17.81 0.39
C ASP A 456 22.85 -17.00 0.89
N THR A 457 22.79 -16.80 2.20
CA THR A 457 21.84 -15.91 2.88
C THR A 457 22.34 -14.46 2.94
N CYS A 458 23.56 -14.21 2.46
CA CYS A 458 24.26 -12.93 2.52
C CYS A 458 24.47 -12.44 3.97
N SER A 459 24.85 -13.34 4.87
CA SER A 459 25.12 -13.05 6.30
C SER A 459 26.25 -12.03 6.52
N ARG A 460 27.18 -11.91 5.55
CA ARG A 460 28.37 -11.04 5.59
C ARG A 460 29.35 -11.37 6.72
N ASN A 461 29.28 -12.57 7.29
CA ASN A 461 30.17 -13.01 8.36
C ASN A 461 31.65 -12.96 7.98
N VAL A 462 31.98 -13.13 6.68
CA VAL A 462 33.35 -13.05 6.17
C VAL A 462 34.07 -11.74 6.53
N PHE A 463 33.35 -10.62 6.65
CA PHE A 463 33.96 -9.33 7.02
C PHE A 463 34.31 -9.21 8.50
N ARG A 464 33.93 -10.18 9.34
CA ARG A 464 34.38 -10.26 10.73
C ARG A 464 35.83 -10.71 10.83
N HIS A 465 36.34 -11.38 9.80
CA HIS A 465 37.71 -11.87 9.71
C HIS A 465 38.56 -10.87 8.92
N SER A 466 39.50 -10.20 9.60
CA SER A 466 40.33 -9.16 8.98
C SER A 466 41.26 -9.69 7.88
N ASP A 467 41.65 -10.96 7.96
CA ASP A 467 42.43 -11.68 6.95
C ASP A 467 41.61 -12.03 5.70
N LEU A 468 40.29 -12.21 5.84
CA LEU A 468 39.39 -12.59 4.73
C LEU A 468 38.62 -11.41 4.13
N ALA A 469 38.50 -10.30 4.84
CA ALA A 469 37.76 -9.12 4.38
C ALA A 469 38.34 -8.51 3.09
N SER A 470 39.67 -8.55 2.92
CA SER A 470 40.35 -8.00 1.73
C SER A 470 40.34 -8.93 0.52
N VAL A 471 40.02 -10.21 0.69
CA VAL A 471 40.09 -11.22 -0.39
C VAL A 471 38.74 -11.55 -1.00
N VAL A 472 37.63 -11.09 -0.40
CA VAL A 472 36.27 -11.38 -0.86
C VAL A 472 35.50 -10.12 -1.21
N GLU A 473 34.97 -10.09 -2.42
CA GLU A 473 34.00 -9.09 -2.87
C GLU A 473 32.60 -9.73 -2.94
N LEU A 474 31.66 -9.18 -2.15
CA LEU A 474 30.25 -9.59 -2.17
C LEU A 474 29.42 -8.59 -2.98
N GLY A 475 28.72 -9.11 -3.97
CA GLY A 475 27.83 -8.36 -4.85
C GLY A 475 26.48 -9.06 -5.03
N LYS A 476 25.63 -8.45 -5.85
CA LYS A 476 24.35 -9.03 -6.28
C LYS A 476 24.15 -8.75 -7.76
N LYS A 477 23.68 -9.75 -8.50
CA LYS A 477 23.39 -9.63 -9.91
C LYS A 477 22.02 -8.95 -10.09
N LYS A 478 22.01 -7.71 -10.61
CA LYS A 478 20.82 -6.83 -10.64
C LYS A 478 19.73 -7.28 -11.61
N ASP A 479 20.09 -8.08 -12.60
CA ASP A 479 19.25 -8.62 -13.66
C ASP A 479 18.82 -10.07 -13.41
N HIS A 480 19.06 -10.61 -12.20
CA HIS A 480 18.73 -11.99 -11.85
C HIS A 480 17.99 -12.04 -10.52
N PHE A 481 16.68 -12.30 -10.59
CA PHE A 481 15.79 -12.40 -9.45
C PHE A 481 15.45 -13.85 -9.17
N ILE A 482 15.60 -14.28 -7.94
CA ILE A 482 15.15 -15.57 -7.43
C ILE A 482 13.81 -15.28 -6.74
N PHE A 483 12.72 -15.71 -7.35
CA PHE A 483 11.38 -15.63 -6.78
C PHE A 483 11.08 -16.86 -5.96
N SER A 484 10.34 -16.63 -4.88
CA SER A 484 9.71 -17.67 -4.08
C SER A 484 8.26 -17.26 -3.84
N VAL A 485 7.34 -18.11 -4.30
CA VAL A 485 5.90 -17.89 -4.24
C VAL A 485 5.27 -19.07 -3.53
N GLU A 486 4.68 -18.79 -2.38
CA GLU A 486 3.94 -19.78 -1.58
C GLU A 486 2.46 -19.47 -1.67
N SER A 487 1.68 -20.42 -2.19
CA SER A 487 0.22 -20.32 -2.27
C SER A 487 -0.43 -20.61 -0.92
N THR A 488 -1.59 -19.98 -0.66
CA THR A 488 -2.47 -20.38 0.45
C THR A 488 -3.30 -21.62 0.13
N GLY A 489 -3.27 -22.10 -1.12
CA GLY A 489 -3.89 -23.34 -1.60
C GLY A 489 -5.23 -23.17 -2.32
N ALA A 490 -5.70 -21.92 -2.49
CA ALA A 490 -6.86 -21.64 -3.34
C ALA A 490 -6.57 -21.92 -4.82
N LEU A 491 -5.33 -21.69 -5.27
CA LEU A 491 -4.83 -21.97 -6.62
C LEU A 491 -3.40 -22.50 -6.52
N LYS A 492 -2.92 -23.22 -7.53
CA LYS A 492 -1.51 -23.66 -7.55
C LYS A 492 -0.58 -22.47 -7.75
N SER A 493 0.64 -22.55 -7.22
CA SER A 493 1.60 -21.44 -7.24
C SER A 493 1.99 -21.03 -8.68
N ALA A 494 2.12 -21.99 -9.59
CA ALA A 494 2.36 -21.72 -11.01
C ALA A 494 1.19 -20.97 -11.67
N GLU A 495 -0.05 -21.36 -11.36
CA GLU A 495 -1.25 -20.70 -11.88
C GLU A 495 -1.35 -19.27 -11.35
N LEU A 496 -1.00 -19.02 -10.08
CA LEU A 496 -0.97 -17.67 -9.51
C LEU A 496 -0.03 -16.73 -10.25
N VAL A 497 1.17 -17.20 -10.64
CA VAL A 497 2.12 -16.40 -11.42
C VAL A 497 1.54 -16.08 -12.80
N VAL A 498 0.88 -17.05 -13.44
CA VAL A 498 0.22 -16.84 -14.74
C VAL A 498 -0.94 -15.85 -14.62
N GLU A 499 -1.79 -15.98 -13.60
CA GLU A 499 -2.90 -15.04 -13.35
C GLU A 499 -2.39 -13.62 -13.05
N ALA A 500 -1.29 -13.49 -12.30
CA ALA A 500 -0.67 -12.20 -12.06
C ALA A 500 -0.19 -11.55 -13.38
N CYS A 501 0.40 -12.32 -14.29
CA CYS A 501 0.77 -11.83 -15.62
C CYS A 501 -0.46 -11.39 -16.44
N LYS A 502 -1.56 -12.15 -16.41
CA LYS A 502 -2.82 -11.78 -17.08
C LYS A 502 -3.40 -10.48 -16.52
N VAL A 503 -3.37 -10.29 -15.20
CA VAL A 503 -3.81 -9.04 -14.55
C VAL A 503 -2.95 -7.86 -15.00
N MET A 504 -1.63 -8.04 -15.11
CA MET A 504 -0.73 -7.01 -15.64
C MET A 504 -1.05 -6.68 -17.11
N GLU A 505 -1.28 -7.70 -17.94
CA GLU A 505 -1.64 -7.54 -19.35
C GLU A 505 -2.97 -6.77 -19.51
N GLU A 506 -3.99 -7.16 -18.75
CA GLU A 506 -5.31 -6.53 -18.79
C GLU A 506 -5.25 -5.06 -18.40
N LYS A 507 -4.42 -4.71 -17.40
CA LYS A 507 -4.19 -3.31 -17.03
C LYS A 507 -3.55 -2.49 -18.16
N CYS A 508 -2.57 -3.06 -18.86
CA CYS A 508 -1.96 -2.43 -20.02
C CYS A 508 -2.98 -2.26 -21.16
N ARG A 509 -3.81 -3.28 -21.41
CA ARG A 509 -4.85 -3.25 -22.45
C ARG A 509 -5.93 -2.21 -22.15
N CYS A 510 -6.39 -2.14 -20.91
CA CYS A 510 -7.35 -1.14 -20.44
C CYS A 510 -6.80 0.28 -20.61
N LEU A 511 -5.56 0.53 -20.19
CA LEU A 511 -4.90 1.82 -20.39
C LEU A 511 -4.76 2.17 -21.88
N HIS A 512 -4.35 1.21 -22.71
CA HIS A 512 -4.25 1.40 -24.16
C HIS A 512 -5.60 1.78 -24.78
N ALA A 513 -6.68 1.10 -24.40
CA ALA A 513 -8.03 1.40 -24.87
C ALA A 513 -8.48 2.82 -24.47
N GLN A 514 -8.20 3.24 -23.23
CA GLN A 514 -8.52 4.59 -22.74
C GLN A 514 -7.74 5.68 -23.48
N VAL A 515 -6.44 5.45 -23.73
CA VAL A 515 -5.59 6.38 -24.50
C VAL A 515 -6.09 6.47 -25.94
N ALA A 516 -6.37 5.33 -26.58
CA ALA A 516 -6.88 5.30 -27.96
C ALA A 516 -8.24 6.00 -28.09
N ALA A 517 -9.14 5.81 -27.15
CA ALA A 517 -10.42 6.51 -27.12
C ALA A 517 -10.23 8.03 -27.02
N THR A 518 -9.31 8.48 -26.15
CA THR A 518 -9.01 9.91 -25.96
C THR A 518 -8.41 10.53 -27.22
N LEU A 519 -7.51 9.81 -27.90
CA LEU A 519 -6.88 10.27 -29.15
C LEU A 519 -7.85 10.31 -30.33
N ASN A 520 -8.82 9.40 -30.41
CA ASN A 520 -9.84 9.41 -31.47
C ASN A 520 -10.91 10.50 -31.27
N HIS A 521 -11.01 11.07 -30.06
CA HIS A 521 -11.89 12.20 -29.75
C HIS A 521 -11.19 13.58 -29.91
N CYS A 522 -9.89 13.60 -30.20
CA CYS A 522 -9.12 14.81 -30.53
C CYS A 522 -8.90 14.90 -32.04
#